data_AF-A0A5B9DC52-F1
#
_entry.id   AF-A0A5B9DC52-F1
#
_cell.length_a   1.000
_cell.length_b   1.000
_cell.length_c   1.000
_cell.angle_alpha   90.00
_cell.angle_beta   90.00
_cell.angle_gamma   90.00
#
_symmetry.space_group_name_H-M   'P 1'
#
loop_
_entity.id
_entity.type
_entity.pdbx_description
1 polymer ?
#
loop_
_entity_poly.entity_id
_entity_poly.type
_entity_poly.pdbx_seq_one_letter_code
_entity_poly.pdbx_strand_id
1 'polypeptide(L)' 'MASKTISVTEKIYHLLKKIKLPSESFGDTIERLCLNFTAENMIHWFDNSKGWEDMSKSEYDDYYSTIQEFQKNFKAEYGD' A
#
# COMPACT_ATOMS: atom_id res chain seq x y z
N MET A 1 -14.53 -8.63 11.14
CA MET A 1 -13.32 -7.78 11.27
C MET A 1 -13.74 -6.41 11.78
N ALA A 2 -12.90 -5.74 12.58
CA ALA A 2 -13.20 -4.39 13.04
C ALA A 2 -13.30 -3.45 11.83
N SER A 3 -14.48 -2.87 11.60
CA SER A 3 -14.69 -1.90 10.54
C SER A 3 -14.17 -0.54 10.99
N LYS A 4 -13.39 0.13 10.14
CA LYS A 4 -12.93 1.50 10.35
C LYS A 4 -13.42 2.38 9.20
N THR A 5 -13.88 3.57 9.53
CA THR A 5 -14.29 4.57 8.54
C THR A 5 -13.11 5.49 8.24
N ILE A 6 -12.90 5.79 6.95
CA ILE A 6 -11.97 6.82 6.50
C ILE A 6 -12.75 7.90 5.76
N SER A 7 -12.32 9.15 5.92
CA SER A 7 -12.84 10.28 5.15
C SER A 7 -11.83 10.66 4.08
N VAL A 8 -12.30 10.85 2.86
CA VAL A 8 -11.46 11.27 1.73
C VAL A 8 -12.02 12.56 1.14
N THR A 9 -11.18 13.32 0.45
CA THR A 9 -11.66 14.50 -0.27
C THR A 9 -12.49 14.10 -1.49
N GLU A 10 -13.36 15.00 -1.94
CA GLU A 10 -14.20 14.78 -3.13
C GLU A 10 -13.39 14.46 -4.39
N LYS A 11 -12.19 15.06 -4.50
CA LYS A 11 -11.23 14.76 -5.57
C LYS A 11 -10.79 13.30 -5.55
N ILE A 12 -10.43 12.79 -4.37
CA ILE A 12 -9.98 11.40 -4.20
C ILE A 12 -11.14 10.42 -4.43
N TYR A 13 -12.33 10.74 -3.93
CA TYR A 13 -13.53 9.95 -4.20
C TYR A 13 -13.79 9.76 -5.70
N HIS A 14 -13.70 10.83 -6.49
CA HIS A 14 -13.87 10.76 -7.95
C HIS A 14 -12.79 9.91 -8.64
N LEU A 15 -11.55 9.94 -8.14
CA LEU A 15 -10.48 9.08 -8.66
C LEU A 15 -10.76 7.61 -8.35
N LEU A 16 -11.11 7.30 -7.10
CA LEU A 16 -11.50 5.94 -6.69
C LEU A 16 -12.66 5.41 -7.53
N LYS A 17 -13.64 6.26 -7.84
CA LYS A 17 -14.80 5.89 -8.66
C LYS A 17 -14.43 5.52 -10.10
N LYS A 18 -13.39 6.14 -10.67
CA LYS A 18 -12.93 5.85 -12.04
C LYS A 18 -12.14 4.55 -12.16
N ILE A 19 -11.44 4.16 -11.10
CA ILE A 19 -10.54 2.99 -11.08
C ILE A 19 -11.18 1.73 -10.46
N LYS A 20 -12.35 1.90 -9.84
CA LYS A 20 -13.19 0.83 -9.30
C LYS A 20 -13.78 -0.02 -10.43
N LEU A 21 -13.67 -1.34 -10.32
CA LEU A 21 -14.29 -2.26 -11.28
C LEU A 21 -15.81 -2.44 -11.00
N PRO A 22 -16.61 -2.86 -12.00
CA PRO A 22 -18.06 -2.94 -11.88
C PRO A 22 -18.57 -3.80 -10.71
N SER A 23 -17.85 -4.87 -10.36
CA SER A 23 -18.20 -5.81 -9.29
C SER A 23 -17.52 -5.56 -7.95
N GLU A 24 -16.59 -4.60 -7.87
CA GLU A 24 -15.81 -4.34 -6.65
C GLU A 24 -16.56 -3.40 -5.69
N SER A 25 -16.25 -3.46 -4.41
CA SER A 25 -16.49 -2.37 -3.46
C SER A 25 -15.36 -1.33 -3.52
N PHE A 26 -15.54 -0.17 -2.88
CA PHE A 26 -14.43 0.77 -2.71
C PHE A 26 -13.32 0.19 -1.82
N GLY A 27 -13.68 -0.64 -0.83
CA GLY A 27 -12.70 -1.34 -0.01
C GLY A 27 -11.83 -2.27 -0.86
N ASP A 28 -12.47 -3.08 -1.72
CA ASP A 28 -11.79 -4.03 -2.61
C ASP A 28 -10.90 -3.28 -3.62
N THR A 29 -11.36 -2.11 -4.09
CA THR A 29 -10.55 -1.25 -4.96
C THR A 29 -9.31 -0.74 -4.23
N ILE A 30 -9.46 -0.26 -2.99
CA ILE A 30 -8.34 0.21 -2.17
C ILE A 30 -7.37 -0.93 -1.87
N GLU A 31 -7.90 -2.08 -1.47
CA GLU A 31 -7.12 -3.29 -1.21
C GLU A 31 -6.34 -3.71 -2.46
N ARG A 32 -6.99 -3.81 -3.63
CA ARG A 32 -6.33 -4.12 -4.90
C ARG A 32 -5.28 -3.09 -5.26
N LEU A 33 -5.52 -1.80 -5.04
CA LEU A 33 -4.51 -0.77 -5.31
C LEU A 33 -3.32 -0.90 -4.38
N CYS A 34 -3.55 -1.15 -3.08
CA CYS A 34 -2.49 -1.37 -2.10
C CYS A 34 -1.70 -2.66 -2.38
N LEU A 35 -2.38 -3.73 -2.79
CA LEU A 35 -1.76 -4.99 -3.21
C LEU A 35 -1.03 -4.84 -4.54
N ASN A 36 -1.56 -4.11 -5.52
CA ASN A 36 -0.88 -3.86 -6.81
C ASN A 36 0.24 -2.81 -6.69
N PHE A 37 0.26 -2.01 -5.63
CA PHE A 37 1.42 -1.26 -5.14
C PHE A 37 2.38 -2.18 -4.37
N THR A 38 2.44 -3.47 -4.72
CA THR A 38 3.36 -4.46 -4.17
C THR A 38 4.77 -3.88 -4.10
N ALA A 39 5.43 -4.17 -2.98
CA ALA A 39 6.70 -3.67 -2.50
C ALA A 39 7.75 -3.26 -3.55
N GLU A 40 7.79 -3.89 -4.71
CA GLU A 40 8.69 -3.56 -5.82
C GLU A 40 8.48 -2.14 -6.39
N ASN A 41 7.22 -1.71 -6.61
CA ASN A 41 6.93 -0.33 -7.03
C ASN A 41 7.10 0.66 -5.88
N MET A 42 6.91 0.20 -4.64
CA MET A 42 7.17 1.01 -3.46
C MET A 42 8.69 1.24 -3.30
N ILE A 43 9.51 0.18 -3.37
CA ILE A 43 10.99 0.22 -3.38
C ILE A 43 11.49 1.07 -4.53
N HIS A 44 10.95 0.88 -5.75
CA HIS A 44 11.31 1.72 -6.89
C HIS A 44 10.88 3.18 -6.70
N TRP A 45 9.75 3.46 -6.07
CA TRP A 45 9.36 4.82 -5.72
C TRP A 45 10.24 5.39 -4.59
N PHE A 46 10.61 4.59 -3.59
CA PHE A 46 11.54 4.94 -2.50
C PHE A 46 12.93 5.29 -3.04
N ASP A 47 13.50 4.46 -3.90
CA ASP A 47 14.83 4.68 -4.51
C ASP A 47 14.84 5.91 -5.42
N ASN A 48 13.70 6.27 -6.03
CA ASN A 48 13.61 7.35 -7.01
C ASN A 48 13.01 8.67 -6.49
N SER A 49 12.47 8.71 -5.27
CA SER A 49 11.87 9.93 -4.71
C SER A 49 12.65 10.45 -3.51
N LYS A 50 13.06 11.72 -3.58
CA LYS A 50 13.69 12.51 -2.49
C LYS A 50 12.80 12.69 -1.24
N GLY A 51 11.68 11.98 -1.13
CA GLY A 51 10.63 12.22 -0.14
C GLY A 51 10.97 11.83 1.30
N TRP A 52 12.19 11.34 1.55
CA TRP A 52 12.67 10.90 2.86
C TRP A 52 14.10 11.43 3.15
N GLU A 53 14.54 12.51 2.49
CA GLU A 53 15.84 13.15 2.81
C GLU A 53 15.92 13.59 4.29
N ASP A 54 14.76 13.76 4.92
CA ASP A 54 14.48 14.19 6.28
C ASP A 54 14.21 13.02 7.26
N MET A 55 14.25 11.78 6.78
CA MET A 55 14.09 10.58 7.61
C MET A 55 15.36 10.30 8.40
N SER A 56 15.22 10.08 9.70
CA SER A 56 16.34 9.66 10.52
C SER A 56 16.71 8.20 10.26
N LYS A 57 17.97 7.84 10.55
CA LYS A 57 18.45 6.48 10.34
C LYS A 57 17.64 5.42 11.10
N SER A 58 17.12 5.73 12.30
CA SER A 58 16.32 4.75 13.04
C SER A 58 14.94 4.54 12.41
N GLU A 59 14.31 5.58 11.87
CA GLU A 59 13.03 5.45 11.16
C GLU A 59 13.19 4.63 9.87
N TYR A 60 14.31 4.78 9.18
CA TYR A 60 14.67 3.94 8.03
C TYR A 60 14.85 2.48 8.44
N ASP A 61 15.60 2.21 9.50
CA ASP A 61 15.89 0.85 9.98
C ASP A 61 14.60 0.14 10.46
N ASP A 62 13.72 0.86 11.18
CA ASP A 62 12.41 0.34 11.62
C ASP A 62 11.51 0.01 10.43
N TYR A 63 11.43 0.90 9.43
CA TYR A 63 10.70 0.67 8.19
C TYR A 63 11.22 -0.55 7.43
N TYR A 64 12.54 -0.64 7.25
CA TYR A 64 13.17 -1.74 6.53
C TYR A 64 12.94 -3.08 7.22
N SER A 65 13.00 -3.11 8.56
CA SER A 65 12.68 -4.30 9.34
C SER A 65 11.22 -4.73 9.17
N THR A 66 10.29 -3.77 9.12
CA THR A 66 8.86 -4.02 8.93
C THR A 66 8.58 -4.63 7.55
N ILE A 67 9.24 -4.13 6.50
CA ILE A 67 9.14 -4.69 5.14
C ILE A 67 9.71 -6.11 5.09
N GLN A 68 10.86 -6.35 5.70
CA GLN A 68 11.49 -7.68 5.75
C GLN A 68 10.60 -8.68 6.49
N GLU A 69 10.01 -8.29 7.63
CA GLU A 69 9.06 -9.12 8.36
C GLU A 69 7.79 -9.39 7.54
N PHE A 70 7.26 -8.36 6.86
CA PHE A 70 6.11 -8.53 5.98
C PHE A 70 6.41 -9.54 4.87
N GLN A 71 7.54 -9.39 4.15
CA GLN A 71 7.95 -10.31 3.09
C GLN A 71 8.18 -11.73 3.60
N LYS A 72 8.76 -11.89 4.79
CA LYS A 72 9.01 -13.20 5.40
C LYS A 72 7.74 -13.91 5.83
N ASN A 73 6.74 -13.15 6.30
CA ASN A 73 5.47 -13.68 6.77
C ASN A 73 4.43 -13.80 5.64
N PHE A 74 4.67 -13.19 4.49
CA PHE A 74 3.84 -13.33 3.29
C PHE A 74 4.09 -14.69 2.64
N LYS A 75 3.48 -15.75 3.18
CA LYS A 75 3.26 -16.99 2.41
C LYS A 75 2.23 -16.68 1.34
N ALA A 76 2.60 -16.79 0.07
CA ALA A 76 1.64 -16.83 -1.01
C ALA A 76 0.70 -18.02 -0.76
N GLU A 77 -0.53 -17.76 -0.32
CA GLU A 77 -1.60 -18.76 -0.25
C GLU A 77 -2.11 -19.14 -1.65
N TYR A 78 -1.22 -19.38 -2.62
CA TYR A 78 -1.55 -20.07 -3.86
C TYR A 78 -0.27 -20.73 -4.41
N GLY A 79 -0.14 -22.04 -4.17
CA GLY A 79 0.96 -22.84 -4.70
C GLY A 79 1.04 -24.26 -4.15
N ASP A 80 -0.04 -25.05 -4.27
CA ASP A 80 -0.11 -26.36 -4.95
C ASP A 80 -1.57 -26.83 -5.01
#